data_AF-A0A954ZSP1-F1
#
_entry.id   AF-A0A954ZSP1-F1
#
_cell.length_a   1.000
_cell.length_b   1.000
_cell.length_c   1.000
_cell.angle_alpha   90.00
_cell.angle_beta   90.00
_cell.angle_gamma   90.00
#
_symmetry.space_group_name_H-M   'P 1'
#
loop_
_entity.id
_entity.type
_entity.pdbx_description
1 polymer ?
#
loop_
_entity_poly.entity_id
_entity_poly.type
_entity_poly.pdbx_seq_one_letter_code
_entity_poly.pdbx_strand_id
1 'polypeptide(L)'
;MTEPLNTYEVDPGRLASGRWSQEFNATVGEGDISASYSGDTIGLQGKTRKPFVFQGDLWISVGQCGGAAKAYRLVPIEIFTEDTADYDSKTSDCKAARADPNGFYHGVAVTHRKDWFVLCGPPAFFVPGQVRQLGLFVDQ
;
A
#
# COMPACT_ATOMS: atom_id res chain seq x y z
N MET A 1 -23.36 -3.03 -9.28
CA MET A 1 -21.94 -2.69 -9.03
C MET A 1 -21.64 -3.21 -7.65
N THR A 2 -20.88 -4.31 -7.57
CA THR A 2 -20.53 -4.95 -6.29
C THR A 2 -19.33 -4.19 -5.75
N GLU A 3 -19.47 -3.58 -4.57
CA GLU A 3 -18.34 -3.01 -3.84
C GLU A 3 -17.20 -4.04 -3.77
N PRO A 4 -15.94 -3.69 -4.11
CA PRO A 4 -14.86 -4.64 -4.00
C PRO A 4 -14.71 -5.04 -2.53
N LEU A 5 -14.65 -6.35 -2.27
CA LEU A 5 -14.71 -6.99 -0.95
C LEU A 5 -13.70 -6.46 0.10
N ASN A 6 -12.74 -5.61 -0.27
CA ASN A 6 -11.73 -5.03 0.62
C ASN A 6 -11.55 -3.51 0.37
N THR A 7 -12.60 -2.72 0.57
CA THR A 7 -12.52 -1.25 0.50
C THR A 7 -12.60 -0.66 1.90
N TYR A 8 -11.64 0.21 2.23
CA TYR A 8 -11.53 0.85 3.53
C TYR A 8 -11.55 2.36 3.38
N GLU A 9 -12.54 3.00 4.02
CA GLU A 9 -12.52 4.43 4.24
C GLU A 9 -11.46 4.80 5.27
N VAL A 10 -10.61 5.77 4.92
CA VAL A 10 -9.57 6.31 5.79
C VAL A 10 -9.63 7.83 5.83
N ASP A 11 -8.99 8.42 6.84
CA ASP A 11 -8.79 9.87 6.88
C ASP A 11 -8.16 10.33 5.55
N PRO A 12 -8.78 11.29 4.82
CA PRO A 12 -8.24 11.82 3.57
C PRO A 12 -6.80 12.33 3.67
N GLY A 13 -6.37 12.79 4.84
CA GLY A 13 -4.99 13.20 5.12
C GLY A 13 -3.98 12.07 4.94
N ARG A 14 -4.37 10.79 5.12
CA ARG A 14 -3.50 9.63 4.86
C ARG A 14 -3.27 9.38 3.37
N LEU A 15 -4.18 9.86 2.52
CA LEU A 15 -4.12 9.76 1.06
C LEU A 15 -3.59 11.04 0.41
N ALA A 16 -3.28 12.08 1.19
CA ALA A 16 -2.75 13.33 0.64
C ALA A 16 -1.43 13.10 -0.10
N SER A 17 -1.31 13.60 -1.33
CA SER A 17 -0.06 13.54 -2.11
C SER A 17 1.04 14.48 -1.57
N GLY A 18 0.69 15.33 -0.61
CA GLY A 18 1.57 16.39 -0.10
C GLY A 18 1.85 17.47 -1.14
N ARG A 19 2.82 18.33 -0.80
CA ARG A 19 3.36 19.35 -1.71
C ARG A 19 4.86 19.40 -1.59
N TRP A 20 5.54 19.68 -2.70
CA TRP A 20 6.97 19.96 -2.67
C TRP A 20 7.23 21.27 -1.91
N SER A 21 8.11 21.23 -0.91
CA SER A 21 8.62 22.43 -0.23
C SER A 21 10.07 22.66 -0.58
N GLN A 22 10.38 23.84 -1.11
CA GLN A 22 11.76 24.25 -1.41
C GLN A 22 12.59 24.43 -0.13
N GLU A 23 11.99 24.92 0.95
CA GLU A 23 12.65 25.15 2.24
C GLU A 23 13.20 23.86 2.84
N PHE A 24 12.40 22.79 2.80
CA PHE A 24 12.78 21.48 3.36
C PHE A 24 13.42 20.56 2.32
N ASN A 25 13.49 20.99 1.05
CA ASN A 25 13.90 20.17 -0.09
C ASN A 25 13.25 18.78 -0.08
N ALA A 26 11.96 18.74 0.26
CA ALA A 26 11.21 17.52 0.50
C ALA A 26 9.71 17.74 0.28
N THR A 27 8.98 16.64 0.04
CA THR A 27 7.52 16.64 0.06
C THR A 27 7.03 16.76 1.50
N VAL A 28 6.18 17.75 1.78
CA VAL A 28 5.58 17.99 3.09
C VAL A 28 4.07 17.79 3.04
N GLY A 29 3.50 17.29 4.14
CA GLY A 29 2.06 17.02 4.25
C GLY A 29 1.58 15.86 3.39
N GLU A 30 2.48 14.97 2.97
CA GLU A 30 2.12 13.70 2.34
C GLU A 30 1.59 12.73 3.40
N GLY A 31 0.48 12.07 3.09
CA GLY A 31 -0.10 11.05 3.94
C GLY A 31 0.72 9.76 3.92
N ASP A 32 0.64 8.97 4.98
CA ASP A 32 1.45 7.75 5.13
C ASP A 32 1.13 6.68 4.08
N ILE A 33 -0.14 6.56 3.64
CA ILE A 33 -0.52 5.64 2.56
C ILE A 33 0.08 6.11 1.24
N SER A 34 0.06 7.41 0.96
CA SER A 34 0.65 7.98 -0.25
C SER A 34 2.16 7.83 -0.29
N ALA A 35 2.84 8.20 0.81
CA ALA A 35 4.28 8.07 0.96
C ALA A 35 4.77 6.61 0.87
N SER A 36 3.87 5.64 1.10
CA SER A 36 4.18 4.21 1.00
C SER A 36 4.19 3.66 -0.44
N TYR A 37 3.74 4.43 -1.44
CA TYR A 37 3.68 3.96 -2.83
C TYR A 37 5.02 3.35 -3.27
N SER A 38 5.01 2.12 -3.77
CA SER A 38 6.21 1.34 -4.06
C SER A 38 6.15 0.57 -5.39
N GLY A 39 5.14 0.79 -6.23
CA GLY A 39 4.99 0.05 -7.49
C GLY A 39 6.22 0.16 -8.41
N ASP A 40 6.84 1.34 -8.45
CA ASP A 40 8.08 1.64 -9.17
C ASP A 40 9.32 0.99 -8.52
N THR A 41 9.47 1.08 -7.20
CA THR A 41 10.65 0.53 -6.51
C THR A 41 10.64 -1.00 -6.42
N ILE A 42 9.46 -1.60 -6.40
CA ILE A 42 9.31 -3.06 -6.46
C ILE A 42 9.80 -3.55 -7.83
N GLY A 43 9.33 -2.94 -8.91
CA GLY A 43 9.72 -3.34 -10.27
C GLY A 43 11.18 -3.05 -10.62
N LEU A 44 11.80 -2.04 -10.00
CA LEU A 44 13.19 -1.67 -10.30
C LEU A 44 14.23 -2.26 -9.36
N GLN A 45 13.86 -2.54 -8.10
CA GLN A 45 14.82 -2.85 -7.04
C GLN A 45 14.40 -4.01 -6.13
N GLY A 46 13.15 -4.51 -6.24
CA GLY A 46 12.61 -5.45 -5.28
C GLY A 46 12.52 -4.88 -3.85
N LYS A 47 12.33 -3.56 -3.72
CA LYS A 47 12.28 -2.86 -2.43
C LYS A 47 10.98 -2.08 -2.25
N THR A 48 10.59 -1.90 -0.99
CA THR A 48 9.49 -1.00 -0.62
C THR A 48 10.00 0.28 0.02
N ARG A 49 9.22 1.36 -0.16
CA ARG A 49 9.27 2.53 0.72
C ARG A 49 8.77 2.17 2.12
N LYS A 50 8.62 3.17 3.00
CA LYS A 50 8.12 2.97 4.37
C LYS A 50 6.68 2.43 4.32
N PRO A 51 6.40 1.22 4.86
CA PRO A 51 5.04 0.71 4.97
C PRO A 51 4.21 1.57 5.91
N PHE A 52 2.89 1.54 5.72
CA PHE A 52 1.94 2.12 6.67
C PHE A 52 1.30 1.02 7.52
N VAL A 53 0.81 1.39 8.70
CA VAL A 53 0.08 0.48 9.58
C VAL A 53 -1.41 0.70 9.37
N PHE A 54 -2.17 -0.39 9.25
CA PHE A 54 -3.62 -0.36 9.24
C PHE A 54 -4.16 -1.64 9.89
N GLN A 55 -5.03 -1.47 10.89
CA GLN A 55 -5.63 -2.57 11.67
C GLN A 55 -4.59 -3.54 12.27
N GLY A 56 -3.42 -3.03 12.65
CA GLY A 56 -2.34 -3.82 13.26
C GLY A 56 -1.37 -4.46 12.26
N ASP A 57 -1.72 -4.48 10.98
CA ASP A 57 -0.88 -5.04 9.92
C ASP A 57 -0.04 -3.97 9.21
N LEU A 58 1.06 -4.39 8.60
CA LEU A 58 1.85 -3.57 7.68
C LEU A 58 1.29 -3.68 6.27
N TRP A 59 1.25 -2.55 5.57
CA TRP A 59 0.73 -2.45 4.21
C TRP A 59 1.63 -1.58 3.35
N ILE A 60 1.61 -1.85 2.03
CA ILE A 60 2.32 -1.05 1.04
C ILE A 60 1.41 -0.69 -0.13
N SER A 61 1.38 0.59 -0.50
CA SER A 61 0.68 1.05 -1.69
C SER A 61 1.43 0.66 -2.95
N VAL A 62 0.71 0.18 -3.96
CA VAL A 62 1.26 -0.20 -5.28
C VAL A 62 0.53 0.49 -6.43
N GLY A 63 -0.47 1.31 -6.14
CA GLY A 63 -1.21 2.05 -7.14
C GLY A 63 -2.02 3.17 -6.51
N GLN A 64 -2.15 4.28 -7.22
CA GLN A 64 -3.01 5.40 -6.83
C GLN A 64 -3.84 5.85 -8.02
N CYS A 65 -5.14 6.05 -7.82
CA CYS A 65 -6.04 6.54 -8.86
C CYS A 65 -7.26 7.22 -8.22
N GLY A 66 -7.62 8.41 -8.72
CA GLY A 66 -8.84 9.10 -8.28
C GLY A 66 -8.90 9.42 -6.77
N GLY A 67 -7.74 9.64 -6.13
CA GLY A 67 -7.65 9.86 -4.68
C GLY A 67 -7.72 8.58 -3.84
N ALA A 68 -7.86 7.41 -4.45
CA ALA A 68 -7.76 6.12 -3.77
C ALA A 68 -6.37 5.51 -3.94
N ALA A 69 -5.98 4.66 -2.99
CA ALA A 69 -4.76 3.87 -3.05
C ALA A 69 -5.08 2.37 -3.04
N LYS A 70 -4.41 1.61 -3.91
CA LYS A 70 -4.43 0.14 -3.93
C LYS A 70 -3.21 -0.35 -3.17
N ALA A 71 -3.40 -1.21 -2.18
CA ALA A 71 -2.32 -1.71 -1.33
C ALA A 71 -2.43 -3.21 -1.04
N TYR A 72 -1.30 -3.80 -0.68
CA TYR A 72 -1.20 -5.19 -0.23
C TYR A 72 -0.67 -5.22 1.20
N ARG A 73 -1.02 -6.29 1.94
CA ARG A 73 -0.37 -6.57 3.22
C ARG A 73 1.08 -6.93 2.97
N LEU A 74 1.93 -6.55 3.91
CA LEU A 74 3.34 -6.86 3.92
C LEU A 74 3.59 -7.87 5.04
N VAL A 75 3.79 -9.13 4.67
CA VAL A 75 3.92 -10.26 5.61
C VAL A 75 5.38 -10.68 5.70
N PRO A 76 5.97 -10.88 6.89
CA PRO A 76 7.32 -11.43 7.01
C PRO A 76 7.45 -12.73 6.24
N ILE A 77 8.54 -12.90 5.49
CA ILE A 77 8.71 -14.06 4.61
C ILE A 77 8.69 -15.38 5.40
N GLU A 78 9.11 -15.35 6.66
CA GLU A 78 9.22 -16.52 7.54
C GLU A 78 7.87 -17.12 7.94
N ILE A 79 6.78 -16.35 7.84
CA ILE A 79 5.42 -16.81 8.17
C ILE A 79 4.53 -16.95 6.93
N PHE A 80 5.06 -16.65 5.75
CA PHE A 80 4.37 -16.87 4.48
C PHE A 80 4.56 -18.33 4.04
N THR A 81 3.46 -19.03 3.78
CA THR A 81 3.47 -20.49 3.58
C THR A 81 3.39 -20.93 2.13
N GLU A 82 3.16 -20.00 1.20
CA GLU A 82 3.06 -20.28 -0.24
C GLU A 82 4.38 -19.97 -0.95
N ASP A 83 4.47 -20.33 -2.23
CA ASP A 83 5.65 -20.05 -3.04
C ASP A 83 5.82 -18.54 -3.26
N THR A 84 7.08 -18.09 -3.17
CA THR A 84 7.46 -16.70 -3.44
C THR A 84 8.13 -16.57 -4.80
N ALA A 85 7.96 -15.41 -5.44
CA ALA A 85 8.65 -15.02 -6.66
C ALA A 85 9.27 -13.63 -6.51
N ASP A 86 10.27 -13.30 -7.32
CA ASP A 86 10.63 -11.90 -7.57
C ASP A 86 9.67 -11.28 -8.61
N TYR A 87 9.77 -9.96 -8.79
CA TYR A 87 8.92 -9.23 -9.72
C TYR A 87 9.13 -9.68 -11.17
N ASP A 88 10.37 -9.92 -11.58
CA ASP A 88 10.71 -10.32 -12.96
C ASP A 88 10.10 -11.69 -13.30
N SER A 89 10.20 -12.64 -12.39
CA SER A 89 9.58 -13.97 -12.51
C SER A 89 8.06 -13.85 -12.58
N LYS A 90 7.45 -13.03 -11.70
CA LYS A 90 5.98 -12.82 -11.71
C LYS A 90 5.51 -12.17 -13.01
N THR A 91 6.30 -11.25 -13.59
CA THR A 91 5.92 -10.52 -14.80
C THR A 91 6.24 -11.27 -16.11
N SER A 92 7.02 -12.35 -16.05
CA SER A 92 7.28 -13.21 -17.22
C SER A 92 5.98 -13.78 -17.84
N ASP A 93 4.96 -14.05 -17.03
CA ASP A 93 3.58 -14.31 -17.46
C ASP A 93 2.62 -13.27 -16.88
N CYS A 94 2.66 -12.07 -17.45
CA CYS A 94 1.77 -10.97 -17.10
C CYS A 94 0.26 -11.32 -17.19
N LYS A 95 -0.12 -12.30 -18.02
CA LYS A 95 -1.53 -12.69 -18.17
C LYS A 95 -1.96 -13.49 -16.94
N ALA A 96 -1.17 -14.48 -16.54
CA ALA A 96 -1.41 -15.24 -15.32
C ALA A 96 -1.39 -14.32 -14.08
N ALA A 97 -0.38 -13.44 -13.98
CA ALA A 97 -0.27 -12.51 -12.85
C ALA A 97 -1.48 -11.56 -12.73
N ARG A 98 -2.03 -11.06 -13.85
CA ARG A 98 -3.24 -10.21 -13.82
C ARG A 98 -4.54 -10.99 -13.54
N ALA A 99 -4.56 -12.29 -13.80
CA ALA A 99 -5.70 -13.17 -13.54
C ALA A 99 -5.69 -13.78 -12.13
N ASP A 100 -4.60 -13.61 -11.38
CA ASP A 100 -4.46 -14.08 -10.01
C ASP A 100 -5.56 -13.49 -9.10
N PRO A 101 -6.39 -14.30 -8.43
CA PRO A 101 -7.44 -13.81 -7.54
C PRO A 101 -6.89 -13.10 -6.30
N ASN A 102 -5.66 -13.43 -5.88
CA ASN A 102 -4.95 -12.71 -4.82
C ASN A 102 -4.25 -11.46 -5.36
N GLY A 103 -4.29 -11.25 -6.68
CA GLY A 103 -3.84 -10.04 -7.35
C GLY A 103 -2.38 -10.07 -7.80
N PHE A 104 -2.06 -9.16 -8.72
CA PHE A 104 -0.79 -9.13 -9.45
C PHE A 104 0.48 -9.25 -8.61
N TYR A 105 0.53 -8.62 -7.44
CA TYR A 105 1.73 -8.62 -6.60
C TYR A 105 1.74 -9.74 -5.56
N HIS A 106 0.70 -10.57 -5.47
CA HIS A 106 0.68 -11.63 -4.49
C HIS A 106 1.83 -12.63 -4.68
N GLY A 107 2.50 -12.96 -3.57
CA GLY A 107 3.66 -13.86 -3.56
C GLY A 107 4.97 -13.18 -3.99
N VAL A 108 4.94 -11.89 -4.33
CA VAL A 108 6.17 -11.17 -4.69
C VAL A 108 6.97 -10.86 -3.43
N ALA A 109 8.21 -11.36 -3.37
CA ALA A 109 9.16 -11.09 -2.31
C ALA A 109 9.83 -9.72 -2.50
N VAL A 110 9.93 -8.97 -1.41
CA VAL A 110 10.51 -7.62 -1.37
C VAL A 110 11.31 -7.41 -0.11
N THR A 111 12.20 -6.42 -0.13
CA THR A 111 12.94 -6.01 1.07
C THR A 111 12.47 -4.67 1.62
N HIS A 112 12.41 -4.59 2.94
CA HIS A 112 12.27 -3.34 3.68
C HIS A 112 13.28 -3.32 4.83
N ARG A 113 14.15 -2.30 4.88
CA ARG A 113 15.18 -2.14 5.93
C ARG A 113 16.05 -3.39 6.18
N LYS A 114 16.36 -4.15 5.11
CA LYS A 114 17.12 -5.42 5.09
C LYS A 114 16.33 -6.67 5.47
N ASP A 115 15.12 -6.52 5.97
CA ASP A 115 14.24 -7.66 6.25
C ASP A 115 13.43 -8.01 5.00
N TRP A 116 13.10 -9.29 4.87
CA TRP A 116 12.35 -9.83 3.75
C TRP A 116 10.87 -9.95 4.07
N PHE A 117 10.06 -9.54 3.11
CA PHE A 117 8.61 -9.58 3.20
C PHE A 117 8.02 -10.10 1.89
N VAL A 118 6.75 -10.47 1.94
CA VAL A 118 5.95 -10.86 0.78
C VAL A 118 4.72 -9.96 0.70
N LEU A 119 4.40 -9.47 -0.50
CA LEU A 119 3.11 -8.82 -0.74
C LEU A 119 2.01 -9.89 -0.71
N CYS A 120 1.10 -9.79 0.26
CA CYS A 120 0.05 -10.75 0.50
C CYS A 120 -1.32 -10.17 0.13
N GLY A 121 -1.99 -10.84 -0.80
CA GLY A 121 -3.29 -10.46 -1.32
C GLY A 121 -4.47 -11.06 -0.53
N PRO A 122 -5.70 -10.88 -1.04
CA PRO A 122 -6.05 -9.97 -2.13
C PRO A 122 -5.78 -8.50 -1.77
N PRO A 123 -5.56 -7.61 -2.76
CA PRO A 123 -5.33 -6.20 -2.50
C PRO A 123 -6.56 -5.53 -1.86
N ALA A 124 -6.30 -4.48 -1.09
CA ALA A 124 -7.34 -3.59 -0.59
C ALA A 124 -7.28 -2.23 -1.29
N PHE A 125 -8.43 -1.54 -1.31
CA PHE A 125 -8.55 -0.16 -1.75
C PHE A 125 -8.80 0.74 -0.55
N PHE A 126 -7.94 1.73 -0.38
CA PHE A 126 -8.06 2.77 0.63
C PHE A 126 -8.63 4.00 -0.04
N VAL A 127 -9.81 4.44 0.40
CA VAL A 127 -10.58 5.54 -0.19
C VAL A 127 -10.77 6.65 0.84
N PRO A 128 -10.93 7.91 0.42
CA PRO A 128 -11.19 9.00 1.34
C PRO A 128 -12.54 8.79 2.03
N GLY A 129 -12.51 8.65 3.35
CA GLY A 129 -13.70 8.64 4.19
C GLY A 129 -14.11 10.04 4.64
N GLN A 130 -15.14 10.11 5.48
CA GLN A 130 -15.49 11.36 6.15
C GLN A 130 -14.46 11.69 7.23
N VAL A 131 -14.00 12.95 7.27
CA VAL A 131 -13.21 13.46 8.38
C VAL A 131 -14.10 13.43 9.63
N ARG A 132 -13.84 12.52 10.57
CA ARG A 132 -14.49 12.57 11.88
C ARG A 132 -13.98 13.80 12.62
N GLN A 133 -14.74 14.88 12.55
CA GLN A 133 -14.57 16.01 13.45
C GLN A 133 -14.93 15.51 14.85
N LEU A 134 -13.93 15.20 15.67
CA LEU A 134 -14.14 15.01 17.10
C LEU A 134 -14.74 16.32 17.61
N GLY A 135 -16.03 16.30 17.94
CA GLY A 135 -16.74 17.44 18.46
C GLY A 135 -15.99 17.95 19.69
N LEU A 136 -15.40 19.14 19.56
CA LEU A 136 -14.97 19.97 20.68
C LEU A 136 -16.23 20.44 21.42
N PHE A 137 -16.85 19.54 22.17
CA PHE A 137 -17.80 19.92 23.20
C PHE A 137 -17.14 19.60 24.54
N VAL A 138 -16.49 20.63 25.07
CA VAL A 138 -16.32 20.83 26.51
C VAL A 138 -17.70 21.15 27.05
N ASP A 139 -18.33 20.20 27.72
CA ASP A 139 -19.45 20.53 28.60
C ASP A 139 -18.91 21.22 29.85
N GLN A 140 -19.60 22.32 30.18
CA GLN A 140 -19.33 23.30 31.22
C GLN A 140 -19.51 22.76 32.63
#